data_AF-A0A3N7F2E0-F1
#
_entry.id   AF-A0A3N7F2E0-F1
#
_cell.length_a   1.000
_cell.length_b   1.000
_cell.length_c   1.000
_cell.angle_alpha   90.00
_cell.angle_beta   90.00
_cell.angle_gamma   90.00
#
_symmetry.space_group_name_H-M   'P 1'
#
loop_
_entity.id
_entity.type
_entity.pdbx_description
1 polymer ?
#
loop_
_entity_poly.entity_id
_entity_poly.type
_entity_poly.pdbx_seq_one_letter_code
_entity_poly.pdbx_strand_id
1 'polypeptide(L)'
;MSFKKKKKIEKLTAALHSLDSQPSSKHIYYAEDREEAKEMKSRSSQNKMTATCVEVPDNIKRKMACSYRELEARKNRSKQLEKIYMDMALQKELQKKGQKRKLREDEIDCPPRKPIFKWRPERKW
;
A
#
# COMPACT_ATOMS: atom_id res chain seq x y z
N MET A 1 0.11 -2.85 18.89
CA MET A 1 1.00 -4.01 18.64
C MET A 1 1.03 -4.38 17.15
N SER A 2 1.90 -3.76 16.34
CA SER A 2 2.09 -4.12 14.92
C SER A 2 3.49 -3.78 14.38
N PHE A 3 4.36 -3.22 15.23
CA PHE A 3 5.62 -2.59 14.80
C PHE A 3 6.57 -3.57 14.10
N LYS A 4 6.71 -4.80 14.62
CA LYS A 4 7.58 -5.83 14.02
C LYS A 4 7.14 -6.22 12.60
N LYS A 5 5.82 -6.31 12.34
CA LYS A 5 5.31 -6.66 11.00
C LYS A 5 5.44 -5.48 10.04
N LYS A 6 5.13 -4.27 10.49
CA LYS A 6 5.29 -3.02 9.72
C LYS A 6 6.76 -2.81 9.32
N LYS A 7 7.71 -2.94 10.27
CA LYS A 7 9.16 -2.85 10.00
C LYS A 7 9.65 -3.92 9.02
N LYS A 8 9.09 -5.14 9.04
CA LYS A 8 9.43 -6.19 8.06
C LYS A 8 8.91 -5.84 6.65
N ILE A 9 7.70 -5.28 6.55
CA ILE A 9 7.13 -4.84 5.27
C ILE A 9 7.97 -3.69 4.70
N GLU A 10 8.32 -2.71 5.52
CA GLU A 10 9.16 -1.57 5.15
C GLU A 10 10.51 -2.03 4.58
N LYS A 11 11.23 -2.90 5.31
CA LYS A 11 12.51 -3.46 4.84
C LYS A 11 12.38 -4.19 3.50
N LEU A 12 11.34 -5.00 3.33
CA LEU A 12 11.12 -5.73 2.08
C LEU A 12 10.68 -4.82 0.94
N THR A 13 9.91 -3.78 1.25
CA THR A 13 9.49 -2.78 0.26
C THR A 13 10.69 -1.94 -0.19
N ALA A 14 11.60 -1.59 0.73
CA ALA A 14 12.83 -0.89 0.38
C ALA A 14 13.78 -1.75 -0.47
N ALA A 15 13.84 -3.06 -0.22
CA ALA A 15 14.67 -3.99 -1.01
C ALA A 15 14.05 -4.32 -2.38
N LEU A 16 12.72 -4.36 -2.48
CA LEU A 16 12.00 -4.57 -3.74
C LEU A 16 11.78 -3.23 -4.43
N HIS A 17 12.63 -2.91 -5.41
CA HIS A 17 12.43 -1.74 -6.26
C HIS A 17 10.97 -1.74 -6.78
N SER A 18 10.27 -0.63 -6.66
CA SER A 18 8.87 -0.52 -7.07
C SER A 18 8.78 -0.45 -8.60
N LEU A 19 8.88 -1.62 -9.26
CA LEU A 19 8.60 -1.75 -10.69
C LEU A 19 7.16 -1.33 -11.02
N ASP A 20 6.25 -1.47 -10.06
CA ASP A 20 4.83 -1.11 -10.20
C ASP A 20 4.59 0.41 -10.11
N SER A 21 5.59 1.17 -9.66
CA SER A 21 5.58 2.64 -9.71
C SER A 21 6.64 3.13 -10.68
N GLN A 22 6.83 2.42 -11.81
CA GLN A 22 7.63 2.95 -12.90
C GLN A 22 7.10 4.37 -13.17
N PRO A 23 7.91 5.43 -12.92
CA PRO A 23 7.41 6.76 -13.10
C PRO A 23 6.99 6.85 -14.56
N SER A 24 5.72 7.14 -14.83
CA SER A 24 5.22 7.44 -16.18
C SER A 24 5.78 8.76 -16.72
N SER A 25 6.94 9.18 -16.18
CA SER A 25 7.69 10.36 -16.53
C SER A 25 8.02 10.27 -18.01
N LYS A 26 7.29 11.08 -18.77
CA LYS A 26 7.56 11.32 -20.19
C LYS A 26 8.87 12.08 -20.23
N HIS A 27 9.99 11.39 -20.46
CA HIS A 27 11.28 12.05 -20.65
C HIS A 27 11.22 12.90 -21.92
N ILE A 28 11.51 14.19 -21.80
CA ILE A 28 11.50 15.16 -22.90
C ILE A 28 12.94 15.36 -23.36
N TYR A 29 13.16 15.14 -24.65
CA TYR A 29 14.44 15.42 -25.31
C TYR A 29 14.32 16.71 -26.11
N TYR A 30 15.33 17.57 -26.01
CA TYR A 30 15.49 18.74 -26.87
C TYR A 30 16.53 18.41 -27.95
N ALA A 31 16.29 18.89 -29.17
CA ALA A 31 17.19 18.77 -30.30
C ALA A 31 17.40 20.18 -30.88
N GLU A 32 18.63 20.46 -31.29
CA GLU A 32 19.08 21.73 -31.85
C GLU A 32 18.52 21.93 -33.26
N ASP A 33 18.36 20.84 -34.02
CA ASP A 33 17.80 20.87 -35.38
C ASP A 33 16.79 19.74 -35.68
N ARG A 34 16.20 19.81 -36.87
CA ARG A 34 15.20 18.83 -37.34
C ARG A 34 15.83 17.47 -37.64
N GLU A 35 17.11 17.42 -37.97
CA GLU A 35 17.80 16.19 -38.36
C GLU A 35 18.13 15.35 -37.12
N GLU A 36 18.70 15.99 -36.09
CA GLU A 36 18.93 15.45 -34.76
C GLU A 36 17.61 14.96 -34.12
N ALA A 37 16.52 15.73 -34.24
CA ALA A 37 15.21 15.29 -33.74
C ALA A 37 14.71 13.98 -34.38
N LYS A 38 15.05 13.73 -35.67
CA LYS A 38 14.73 12.48 -36.36
C LYS A 38 15.67 11.36 -35.94
N GLU A 39 16.96 11.63 -35.82
CA GLU A 39 17.96 10.66 -35.37
C GLU A 39 17.64 10.15 -33.96
N MET A 40 17.33 11.05 -33.02
CA MET A 40 16.95 10.70 -31.65
C MET A 40 15.70 9.81 -31.62
N LYS A 41 14.69 10.09 -32.45
CA LYS A 41 13.48 9.25 -32.56
C LYS A 41 13.80 7.85 -33.08
N SER A 42 14.60 7.76 -34.14
CA SER A 42 15.03 6.48 -34.73
C SER A 42 15.87 5.66 -33.75
N ARG A 43 16.87 6.30 -33.12
CA ARG A 43 17.73 5.69 -32.11
C ARG A 43 16.95 5.25 -30.87
N SER A 44 15.95 6.03 -30.44
CA SER A 44 15.08 5.63 -29.33
C SER A 44 14.28 4.37 -29.65
N SER A 45 13.87 4.19 -30.91
CA SER A 45 13.11 3.01 -31.35
C SER A 45 14.01 1.77 -31.40
N GLN A 46 15.25 1.93 -31.86
CA GLN A 46 16.25 0.86 -31.90
C GLN A 46 16.79 0.49 -30.51
N ASN A 47 17.07 1.49 -29.65
CA ASN A 47 17.53 1.26 -28.28
C ASN A 47 16.41 0.71 -27.37
N LYS A 48 15.13 1.00 -27.65
CA LYS A 48 14.03 0.36 -26.92
C LYS A 48 14.07 -1.15 -27.06
N MET A 49 14.40 -1.68 -28.24
CA MET A 49 14.51 -3.13 -28.48
C MET A 49 15.69 -3.76 -27.74
N THR A 50 16.82 -3.05 -27.60
CA THR A 50 18.00 -3.57 -26.89
C THR A 50 17.91 -3.41 -25.37
N ALA A 51 17.26 -2.36 -24.87
CA ALA A 51 17.11 -2.08 -23.44
C ALA A 51 16.01 -2.91 -22.76
N THR A 52 14.99 -3.38 -23.49
CA THR A 52 13.91 -4.22 -22.93
C THR A 52 14.23 -5.72 -22.93
N CYS A 53 15.25 -6.15 -23.67
CA CYS A 53 15.52 -7.56 -23.92
C CYS A 53 16.85 -8.03 -23.30
N VAL A 54 17.15 -7.61 -22.06
CA VAL A 54 18.04 -8.44 -21.24
C VAL A 54 17.15 -9.51 -20.65
N GLU A 55 17.06 -10.66 -21.32
CA GLU A 55 16.22 -11.76 -20.88
C GLU A 55 16.70 -12.25 -19.52
N VAL A 56 15.99 -11.81 -18.47
CA VAL A 56 16.32 -12.16 -17.09
C VAL A 56 16.12 -13.67 -16.92
N PRO A 57 17.12 -14.43 -16.44
CA PRO A 57 16.99 -15.86 -16.19
C PRO A 57 15.75 -16.22 -15.36
N ASP A 58 15.09 -17.34 -15.69
CA ASP A 58 13.82 -17.73 -15.09
C ASP A 58 13.88 -17.96 -13.58
N ASN A 59 15.03 -18.40 -13.06
CA ASN A 59 15.27 -18.53 -11.63
C ASN A 59 15.17 -17.16 -10.91
N ILE A 60 15.60 -16.08 -11.54
CA ILE A 60 15.50 -14.71 -11.00
C ILE A 60 14.05 -14.24 -11.08
N LYS A 61 13.37 -14.41 -12.23
CA LYS A 61 11.94 -14.08 -12.38
C LYS A 61 11.09 -14.76 -11.30
N ARG A 62 11.35 -16.05 -11.05
CA ARG A 62 10.66 -16.83 -10.00
C ARG A 62 10.93 -16.28 -8.61
N LYS A 63 12.20 -15.98 -8.27
CA LYS A 63 12.57 -15.38 -6.98
C LYS A 63 11.91 -14.02 -6.76
N MET A 64 11.83 -13.20 -7.80
CA MET A 64 11.13 -11.92 -7.76
C MET A 64 9.63 -12.11 -7.51
N ALA A 65 8.96 -12.96 -8.29
CA ALA A 65 7.54 -13.25 -8.13
C ALA A 65 7.21 -13.77 -6.71
N CYS A 66 8.04 -14.69 -6.19
CA CYS A 66 7.91 -15.17 -4.81
C CYS A 66 8.04 -14.03 -3.79
N SER A 67 9.02 -13.14 -3.96
CA SER A 67 9.23 -12.00 -3.05
C SER A 67 8.05 -11.03 -3.04
N TYR A 68 7.47 -10.73 -4.21
CA TYR A 68 6.28 -9.87 -4.31
C TYR A 68 5.05 -10.51 -3.68
N ARG A 69 4.79 -11.80 -3.95
CA ARG A 69 3.71 -12.55 -3.28
C ARG A 69 3.88 -12.54 -1.76
N GLU A 70 5.12 -12.69 -1.29
CA GLU A 70 5.41 -12.66 0.14
C GLU A 70 5.16 -11.27 0.74
N LEU A 71 5.55 -10.19 0.04
CA LEU A 71 5.27 -8.81 0.45
C LEU A 71 3.77 -8.57 0.62
N GLU A 72 2.97 -8.99 -0.36
CA GLU A 72 1.51 -8.85 -0.33
C GLU A 72 0.90 -9.65 0.83
N ALA A 73 1.29 -10.91 1.00
CA ALA A 73 0.85 -11.74 2.11
C ALA A 73 1.21 -11.10 3.47
N ARG A 74 2.36 -10.43 3.57
CA ARG A 74 2.74 -9.68 4.78
C ARG A 74 1.86 -8.46 4.99
N LYS A 75 1.58 -7.67 3.95
CA LYS A 75 0.66 -6.52 4.00
C LYS A 75 -0.74 -6.95 4.45
N ASN A 76 -1.29 -8.01 3.87
CA ASN A 76 -2.60 -8.55 4.23
C ASN A 76 -2.65 -8.98 5.70
N ARG A 77 -1.65 -9.72 6.18
CA ARG A 77 -1.56 -10.08 7.59
C ARG A 77 -1.45 -8.86 8.52
N SER A 78 -0.75 -7.81 8.10
CA SER A 78 -0.67 -6.57 8.88
C SER A 78 -2.04 -5.90 8.99
N LYS A 79 -2.79 -5.81 7.88
CA LYS A 79 -4.16 -5.26 7.87
C LYS A 79 -5.11 -6.07 8.76
N GLN A 80 -5.02 -7.40 8.71
CA GLN A 80 -5.82 -8.28 9.58
C GLN A 80 -5.52 -8.06 11.07
N LEU A 81 -4.23 -7.98 11.44
CA LEU A 81 -3.82 -7.72 12.83
C LEU A 81 -4.27 -6.33 13.31
N GLU A 82 -4.21 -5.33 12.44
CA GLU A 82 -4.70 -3.97 12.73
C GLU A 82 -6.20 -3.97 12.99
N LYS A 83 -6.98 -4.68 12.17
CA LYS A 83 -8.43 -4.88 12.40
C LYS A 83 -8.72 -5.54 13.75
N ILE A 84 -8.04 -6.65 14.07
CA ILE A 84 -8.22 -7.36 15.34
C ILE A 84 -7.83 -6.46 16.52
N TYR A 85 -6.75 -5.70 16.39
CA TYR A 85 -6.32 -4.76 17.42
C TYR A 85 -7.37 -3.66 17.66
N MET A 86 -7.92 -3.06 16.60
CA MET A 86 -8.99 -2.06 16.71
C MET A 86 -10.23 -2.65 17.39
N ASP A 87 -10.62 -3.87 17.01
CA ASP A 87 -11.78 -4.56 17.60
C ASP A 87 -11.55 -4.87 19.09
N MET A 88 -10.38 -5.37 19.47
CA MET A 88 -10.01 -5.59 20.88
C MET A 88 -9.93 -4.27 21.67
N ALA A 89 -9.39 -3.20 21.07
CA ALA A 89 -9.29 -1.90 21.71
C ALA A 89 -10.68 -1.31 21.99
N LEU A 90 -11.58 -1.40 21.01
CA LEU A 90 -12.99 -1.02 21.19
C LEU A 90 -13.65 -1.84 22.31
N GLN A 91 -13.49 -3.17 22.30
CA GLN A 91 -14.04 -4.03 23.34
C GLN A 91 -13.53 -3.64 24.74
N LYS A 92 -12.23 -3.38 24.87
CA LYS A 92 -11.63 -2.90 26.14
C LYS A 92 -12.19 -1.55 26.56
N GLU A 93 -12.38 -0.62 25.63
CA GLU A 93 -12.99 0.68 25.93
C GLU A 93 -14.42 0.50 26.43
N LEU A 94 -15.19 -0.38 25.80
CA LEU A 94 -16.55 -0.72 26.22
C LEU A 94 -16.61 -1.46 27.56
N GLN A 95 -15.54 -2.12 28.01
CA GLN A 95 -15.52 -2.73 29.34
C GLN A 95 -15.25 -1.70 30.47
N LYS A 96 -14.78 -0.50 30.14
CA LYS A 96 -14.52 0.54 31.15
C LYS A 96 -15.82 1.07 31.77
N LYS A 97 -15.68 1.54 33.02
CA LYS A 97 -16.73 2.27 33.76
C LYS A 97 -17.12 3.58 33.06
N GLY A 98 -18.39 3.96 33.20
CA GLY A 98 -18.99 5.16 32.62
C GLY A 98 -20.30 4.85 31.88
N GLN A 99 -21.22 5.82 31.86
CA GLN A 99 -22.48 5.64 31.14
C GLN A 99 -22.28 5.73 29.63
N LYS A 100 -22.68 4.68 28.92
CA LYS A 100 -22.65 4.58 27.46
C LYS A 100 -23.94 3.97 26.94
N ARG A 101 -24.32 4.34 25.72
CA ARG A 101 -25.46 3.74 25.00
C ARG A 101 -25.06 3.36 23.58
N LYS A 102 -25.66 2.29 23.06
CA LYS A 102 -25.59 1.92 21.64
C LYS A 102 -26.52 2.86 20.86
N LEU A 103 -26.03 3.41 19.75
CA LEU A 103 -26.85 4.22 18.85
C LEU A 103 -27.75 3.30 18.01
N ARG A 104 -28.99 3.74 17.76
CA ARG A 104 -29.89 3.08 16.79
C ARG A 104 -29.52 3.47 15.36
N GLU A 105 -29.97 2.68 14.40
CA GLU A 105 -29.71 2.90 12.97
C GLU A 105 -30.31 4.24 12.49
N ASP A 106 -31.48 4.63 13.00
CA ASP A 106 -32.15 5.89 12.69
C ASP A 106 -31.40 7.15 13.18
N GLU A 107 -30.46 7.00 14.10
CA GLU A 107 -29.63 8.10 14.62
C GLU A 107 -28.35 8.29 13.77
N ILE A 108 -28.17 7.53 12.67
CA ILE A 108 -26.92 7.45 11.91
C ILE A 108 -27.19 7.64 10.41
N ASP A 109 -26.67 8.73 9.82
CA ASP A 109 -26.87 9.06 8.39
C ASP A 109 -26.28 8.01 7.42
N CYS A 110 -25.21 7.33 7.83
CA CYS A 110 -24.60 6.23 7.07
C CYS A 110 -24.32 5.07 8.02
N PRO A 111 -25.27 4.12 8.17
CA PRO A 111 -25.16 3.04 9.13
C PRO A 111 -23.92 2.17 8.86
N PRO A 112 -22.92 2.13 9.77
CA PRO A 112 -21.82 1.22 9.61
C PRO A 112 -22.27 -0.21 9.89
N ARG A 113 -21.60 -1.19 9.28
CA ARG A 113 -21.84 -2.63 9.54
C ARG A 113 -21.60 -3.06 10.99
N LYS A 114 -21.01 -2.19 11.82
CA LYS A 114 -20.65 -2.46 13.22
C LYS A 114 -21.40 -1.48 14.13
N PRO A 115 -21.84 -1.90 15.32
CA PRO A 115 -22.57 -1.03 16.25
C PRO A 115 -21.70 0.13 16.74
N ILE A 116 -22.29 1.33 16.79
CA ILE A 116 -21.65 2.54 17.34
C ILE A 116 -22.12 2.76 18.78
N PHE A 117 -21.19 3.17 19.65
CA PHE A 117 -21.48 3.53 21.03
C PHE A 117 -21.14 5.00 21.30
N LYS A 118 -22.02 5.69 22.03
CA LYS A 118 -21.82 7.07 22.48
C LYS A 118 -21.69 7.10 24.01
N TRP A 119 -20.65 7.75 24.51
CA TRP A 119 -20.46 8.01 25.93
C TRP A 119 -21.26 9.24 26.36
N ARG A 120 -21.79 9.23 27.59
CA ARG A 120 -22.32 10.44 28.19
C ARG A 120 -21.16 11.40 28.53
N PRO A 121 -21.38 12.72 28.42
CA PRO A 121 -20.37 13.70 28.80
C PRO A 121 -20.25 13.76 30.33
N GLU A 122 -19.57 12.77 30.91
CA GLU A 122 -19.23 12.69 32.34
C GLU A 122 -17.72 12.91 32.48
N ARG A 123 -17.30 13.73 33.46
CA ARG A 123 -15.86 13.86 33.76
C ARG A 123 -15.34 12.55 34.35
N LYS A 124 -14.10 12.20 34.04
CA LYS A 124 -13.42 11.09 34.70
C LYS A 124 -12.84 11.61 36.01
N TRP A 125 -13.35 11.10 37.11
CA TRP A 125 -12.84 11.35 38.46
C TRP A 125 -11.89 10.22 38.82
#